data_AF-A0A849TH08-F1
#
_entry.id   AF-A0A849TH08-F1
#
_cell.length_a   1.000
_cell.length_b   1.000
_cell.length_c   1.000
_cell.angle_alpha   90.00
_cell.angle_beta   90.00
_cell.angle_gamma   90.00
#
_symmetry.space_group_name_H-M   'P 1'
#
loop_
_entity.id
_entity.type
_entity.pdbx_description
1 polymer ?
#
loop_
_entity_poly.entity_id
_entity_poly.type
_entity_poly.pdbx_seq_one_letter_code
_entity_poly.pdbx_strand_id
1 'polypeptide(L)'
;MTIPTLADGYGGYLTLALIALIAHEPWRWLGLAIGKNISEDSAAFLWVRFVATALVAGLVMRLILFPAGALQTITLPLRLAALAVGVIAFFLLGRSLGLGIAAGAATVLAVRLAGFGG
;
A
#
# COMPACT_ATOMS: atom_id res chain seq x y z
N MET A 1 23.11 12.41 16.22
CA MET A 1 22.62 11.60 17.35
C MET A 1 22.40 10.18 16.84
N THR A 2 23.46 9.38 16.84
CA THR A 2 23.45 7.99 16.36
C THR A 2 22.92 7.11 17.48
N ILE A 3 21.76 6.49 17.29
CA ILE A 3 21.22 5.52 18.24
C ILE A 3 22.15 4.29 18.22
N PRO A 4 22.89 3.99 19.31
CA PRO A 4 23.99 3.03 19.29
C PRO A 4 23.55 1.55 19.17
N THR A 5 22.26 1.27 18.96
CA THR A 5 21.69 -0.10 18.97
C THR A 5 21.67 -0.79 17.61
N LEU A 6 22.14 -0.14 16.54
CA LEU A 6 22.14 -0.72 15.19
C LEU A 6 23.46 -1.45 14.83
N ALA A 7 24.44 -1.48 15.73
CA ALA A 7 25.81 -1.91 15.43
C ALA A 7 26.15 -3.39 15.76
N ASP A 8 25.21 -4.16 16.32
CA ASP A 8 25.44 -5.58 16.63
C ASP A 8 24.56 -6.46 15.74
N GLY A 9 25.19 -7.33 14.95
CA GLY A 9 24.71 -7.94 13.69
C GLY A 9 23.35 -8.65 13.66
N TYR A 10 22.59 -8.71 14.76
CA TYR A 10 21.19 -9.18 14.82
C TYR A 10 20.27 -8.32 15.71
N GLY A 11 20.81 -7.54 16.65
CA GLY A 11 20.03 -6.73 17.60
C GLY A 11 19.35 -5.54 16.95
N GLY A 12 19.98 -4.94 15.94
CA GLY A 12 19.41 -3.82 15.18
C GLY A 12 18.14 -4.21 14.42
N TYR A 13 18.15 -5.36 13.73
CA TYR A 13 16.99 -5.84 12.97
C TYR A 13 15.82 -6.22 13.88
N LEU A 14 16.09 -6.87 15.03
CA LEU A 14 15.07 -7.17 16.03
C LEU A 14 14.41 -5.91 16.59
N THR A 15 15.21 -4.87 16.85
CA THR A 15 14.70 -3.58 17.34
C THR A 15 13.83 -2.90 16.28
N LEU A 16 14.25 -2.90 15.01
CA LEU A 16 13.45 -2.38 13.91
C LEU A 16 12.16 -3.17 13.71
N ALA A 17 12.21 -4.50 13.82
CA ALA A 17 11.04 -5.36 13.73
C ALA A 17 10.06 -5.09 14.87
N LEU A 18 10.54 -4.94 16.10
CA LEU A 18 9.70 -4.60 17.26
C LEU A 18 9.07 -3.21 17.12
N ILE A 19 9.84 -2.21 16.67
CA ILE A 19 9.31 -0.87 16.41
C ILE A 19 8.25 -0.93 15.32
N ALA A 20 8.49 -1.65 14.21
CA ALA A 20 7.53 -1.81 13.14
C ALA A 20 6.25 -2.54 13.61
N LEU A 21 6.40 -3.59 14.40
CA LEU A 21 5.30 -4.37 14.95
C LEU A 21 4.42 -3.50 15.86
N ILE A 22 5.05 -2.81 16.82
CA ILE A 22 4.34 -1.93 17.77
C ILE A 22 3.77 -0.70 17.06
N ALA A 23 4.42 -0.17 16.02
CA ALA A 23 3.90 0.97 15.29
C ALA A 23 2.70 0.61 14.40
N HIS A 24 2.63 -0.61 13.87
CA HIS A 24 1.62 -1.00 12.87
C HIS A 24 0.46 -1.82 13.45
N GLU A 25 0.73 -2.77 14.35
CA GLU A 25 -0.30 -3.66 14.88
C GLU A 25 -1.43 -2.96 15.64
N PRO A 26 -1.19 -1.97 16.52
CA PRO A 26 -2.26 -1.35 17.30
C PRO A 26 -3.37 -0.76 16.43
N TRP A 27 -3.05 -0.17 15.28
CA TRP A 27 -4.02 0.37 14.33
C TRP A 27 -4.92 -0.71 13.73
N ARG A 28 -4.38 -1.92 13.53
CA ARG A 28 -5.10 -3.06 12.98
C ARG A 28 -6.13 -3.59 13.98
N TRP A 29 -5.73 -3.73 15.24
CA TRP A 29 -6.61 -4.15 16.33
C TRP A 29 -7.64 -3.07 16.68
N LEU A 30 -7.26 -1.79 16.64
CA LEU A 30 -8.17 -0.67 16.86
C LEU A 30 -9.24 -0.60 15.75
N GLY A 31 -8.87 -0.81 14.49
CA GLY A 31 -9.81 -0.92 13.38
C GLY A 31 -10.80 -2.08 13.55
N LEU A 32 -10.33 -3.26 14.00
CA LEU A 32 -11.19 -4.40 14.28
C LEU A 32 -12.13 -4.15 15.47
N ALA A 33 -11.64 -3.53 16.53
CA ALA A 33 -12.40 -3.22 17.74
C ALA A 33 -13.49 -2.16 17.50
N ILE A 34 -13.21 -1.17 16.65
CA ILE A 34 -14.19 -0.15 16.24
C ILE A 34 -15.18 -0.74 15.23
N GLY A 35 -14.71 -1.54 14.27
CA GLY A 35 -15.54 -2.12 13.22
C GLY A 35 -16.54 -3.18 13.70
N LYS A 36 -16.22 -3.96 14.74
CA LYS A 36 -17.07 -5.09 15.18
C LYS A 36 -18.48 -4.71 15.65
N ASN A 37 -18.68 -3.47 16.11
CA ASN A 37 -19.96 -3.00 16.65
C ASN A 37 -20.67 -1.99 15.72
N ILE A 38 -20.08 -1.68 14.57
CA ILE A 38 -20.64 -0.72 13.62
C ILE A 38 -21.31 -1.53 12.51
N SER A 39 -22.61 -1.34 12.31
CA SER A 39 -23.31 -1.93 11.17
C SER A 39 -22.73 -1.38 9.86
N GLU A 40 -22.47 -2.28 8.91
CA GLU A 40 -21.89 -1.92 7.59
C GLU A 40 -22.79 -0.95 6.81
N ASP A 41 -24.09 -0.94 7.10
CA ASP A 41 -25.09 -0.02 6.54
C ASP A 41 -25.17 1.34 7.26
N SER A 42 -24.36 1.56 8.31
CA SER A 42 -24.37 2.85 9.01
C SER A 42 -23.80 3.95 8.12
N ALA A 43 -24.47 5.11 8.13
CA ALA A 43 -24.04 6.29 7.37
C ALA A 43 -22.58 6.71 7.68
N ALA A 44 -22.14 6.52 8.92
CA ALA A 44 -20.77 6.80 9.33
C ALA A 44 -19.75 5.87 8.66
N PHE A 45 -20.03 4.56 8.59
CA PHE A 45 -19.15 3.59 7.94
C PHE A 45 -19.05 3.83 6.43
N LEU A 46 -20.19 4.10 5.79
CA LEU A 46 -20.26 4.51 4.38
C LEU A 46 -19.43 5.77 4.12
N TRP A 47 -19.57 6.80 4.95
CA TRP A 47 -18.79 8.03 4.83
C TRP A 47 -17.28 7.77 4.94
N VAL A 48 -16.83 7.02 5.96
CA VAL A 48 -15.41 6.66 6.10
C VAL A 48 -14.90 5.88 4.88
N ARG A 49 -15.70 4.95 4.34
CA ARG A 49 -15.34 4.18 3.14
C ARG A 49 -15.14 5.07 1.92
N PHE A 50 -16.04 6.04 1.70
CA PHE A 50 -15.90 7.02 0.63
C PHE A 50 -14.67 7.91 0.83
N VAL A 51 -14.42 8.39 2.05
CA VAL A 51 -13.23 9.18 2.38
C VAL A 51 -11.95 8.39 2.15
N ALA A 52 -11.87 7.15 2.62
CA ALA A 52 -10.70 6.28 2.43
C ALA A 52 -10.40 6.07 0.94
N THR A 53 -11.43 5.80 0.14
CA THR A 53 -11.28 5.63 -1.32
C THR A 53 -10.85 6.94 -1.99
N ALA A 54 -11.42 8.08 -1.58
CA ALA A 54 -11.03 9.39 -2.09
C ALA A 54 -9.58 9.76 -1.72
N LEU A 55 -9.11 9.39 -0.53
CA LEU A 55 -7.72 9.60 -0.10
C LEU A 55 -6.75 8.77 -0.96
N VAL A 56 -7.06 7.50 -1.21
CA VAL A 56 -6.24 6.64 -2.09
C VAL A 56 -6.21 7.21 -3.51
N ALA A 57 -7.37 7.59 -4.06
CA ALA A 57 -7.45 8.21 -5.38
C ALA A 57 -6.67 9.54 -5.45
N GLY A 58 -6.78 10.38 -4.41
CA GLY A 58 -6.03 11.63 -4.29
C GLY A 58 -4.52 11.42 -4.18
N LEU A 59 -4.09 10.38 -3.45
CA LEU A 59 -2.68 10.00 -3.37
C LEU A 59 -2.15 9.55 -4.73
N VAL A 60 -2.88 8.70 -5.44
CA VAL A 60 -2.53 8.27 -6.80
C VAL A 60 -2.44 9.48 -7.72
N MET A 61 -3.43 10.38 -7.69
CA MET A 61 -3.43 11.61 -8.48
C MET A 61 -2.22 12.50 -8.16
N ARG A 62 -1.85 12.62 -6.88
CA ARG A 62 -0.64 13.34 -6.47
C ARG A 62 0.62 12.75 -7.09
N LEU A 63 0.76 11.42 -7.10
CA LEU A 63 1.92 10.75 -7.71
C LEU A 63 2.00 10.99 -9.23
N ILE A 64 0.86 11.13 -9.90
CA ILE A 64 0.79 11.38 -11.34
C ILE A 64 1.07 12.85 -11.68
N LEU A 65 0.44 13.78 -10.96
CA LEU A 65 0.56 15.21 -11.21
C LEU A 65 1.91 15.77 -10.72
N PHE A 66 2.34 15.35 -9.54
CA PHE A 66 3.58 15.77 -8.88
C PHE A 66 4.50 14.57 -8.66
N PRO A 67 5.09 14.01 -9.72
CA PRO A 67 6.02 12.90 -9.58
C PRO A 67 7.23 13.36 -8.77
N ALA A 68 7.49 12.71 -7.65
CA ALA A 68 8.71 12.86 -6.88
C ALA A 68 9.75 11.86 -7.41
N GLY A 69 10.87 12.36 -7.94
CA GLY A 69 11.95 11.54 -8.51
C GLY A 69 12.35 11.94 -9.94
N ALA A 70 13.15 11.11 -10.61
CA ALA A 70 13.86 11.36 -11.89
C ALA A 70 12.97 11.57 -13.16
N LEU A 71 11.68 11.84 -13.01
CA LEU A 71 10.67 11.96 -14.08
C LEU A 71 10.35 13.41 -14.48
N GLN A 72 11.19 14.38 -14.08
CA GLN A 72 11.00 15.80 -14.42
C GLN A 72 11.06 16.10 -15.93
N THR A 73 11.50 15.14 -16.76
CA THR A 73 11.65 15.27 -18.22
C THR A 73 10.42 14.89 -19.04
N ILE A 74 9.37 14.31 -18.44
CA ILE A 74 8.17 13.86 -19.21
C ILE A 74 7.11 14.95 -19.30
N THR A 75 6.67 15.25 -20.53
CA THR A 75 5.66 16.25 -20.89
C THR A 75 4.24 15.89 -20.39
N LEU A 76 3.47 16.91 -19.99
CA LEU A 76 2.10 16.80 -19.42
C LEU A 76 1.13 15.87 -20.20
N PRO A 77 1.07 15.90 -21.55
CA PRO A 77 0.15 15.06 -22.31
C PRO A 77 0.44 13.57 -22.17
N LEU A 78 1.72 13.20 -22.09
CA LEU A 78 2.14 11.81 -21.93
C LEU A 78 1.78 11.26 -20.54
N ARG A 79 1.80 12.12 -19.52
CA ARG A 79 1.36 11.77 -18.15
C ARG A 79 -0.15 11.50 -18.10
N LEU A 80 -0.94 12.32 -18.79
CA LEU A 80 -2.39 12.13 -18.90
C LEU A 80 -2.74 10.86 -19.70
N ALA A 81 -1.98 10.55 -20.76
CA ALA A 81 -2.16 9.31 -21.52
C ALA A 81 -1.79 8.07 -20.69
N ALA A 82 -0.67 8.10 -19.94
CA ALA A 82 -0.29 7.01 -19.04
C ALA A 82 -1.30 6.80 -17.91
N LEU A 83 -1.86 7.90 -17.37
CA LEU A 83 -2.96 7.84 -16.42
C LEU A 83 -4.20 7.17 -17.03
N ALA A 84 -4.61 7.60 -18.22
CA ALA A 84 -5.78 7.05 -18.90
C ALA A 84 -5.60 5.53 -19.16
N VAL A 85 -4.42 5.11 -19.63
CA VAL A 85 -4.10 3.68 -19.84
C VAL A 85 -4.11 2.91 -18.52
N GLY A 86 -3.54 3.47 -17.45
CA GLY A 86 -3.55 2.86 -16.12
C GLY A 86 -4.96 2.67 -15.56
N VAL A 87 -5.84 3.66 -15.74
CA VAL A 87 -7.27 3.58 -15.33
C VAL A 87 -8.00 2.52 -16.15
N ILE A 88 -7.78 2.49 -17.46
CA ILE A 88 -8.40 1.49 -18.36
C ILE A 88 -7.93 0.08 -17.98
N ALA A 89 -6.63 -0.12 -17.75
CA ALA A 89 -6.08 -1.41 -17.32
C ALA A 89 -6.63 -1.83 -15.95
N PHE A 90 -6.75 -0.90 -15.00
CA PHE A 90 -7.35 -1.17 -13.69
C PHE A 90 -8.81 -1.61 -13.80
N PHE A 91 -9.62 -0.92 -14.60
CA PHE A 91 -11.02 -1.29 -14.82
C PHE A 91 -11.17 -2.64 -15.53
N LEU A 92 -10.24 -2.99 -16.41
CA LEU A 92 -10.23 -4.29 -17.11
C LEU A 92 -9.79 -5.45 -16.21
N LEU A 93 -8.86 -5.23 -15.27
CA LEU A 93 -8.38 -6.25 -14.33
C LEU A 93 -9.23 -6.35 -13.04
N GLY A 94 -10.05 -5.34 -12.75
CA GLY A 94 -10.74 -5.14 -11.47
C GLY A 94 -11.96 -6.01 -11.18
N ARG A 95 -11.96 -7.32 -11.52
CA ARG A 95 -13.12 -8.20 -11.25
C ARG A 95 -12.93 -9.21 -10.10
N SER A 96 -11.76 -9.28 -9.46
CA SER A 96 -11.64 -9.96 -8.15
C SER A 96 -10.37 -9.55 -7.40
N LEU A 97 -10.53 -8.71 -6.38
CA LEU A 97 -9.48 -8.41 -5.39
C LEU A 97 -8.84 -9.69 -4.84
N GLY A 98 -9.63 -10.77 -4.70
CA GLY A 98 -9.14 -12.08 -4.28
C GLY A 98 -8.13 -12.70 -5.26
N LEU A 99 -8.36 -12.66 -6.57
CA LEU A 99 -7.38 -13.18 -7.55
C LEU A 99 -6.15 -12.28 -7.64
N GLY A 100 -6.29 -10.98 -7.44
CA GLY A 100 -5.16 -10.06 -7.38
C GLY A 100 -4.23 -10.36 -6.19
N ILE A 101 -4.80 -10.58 -5.00
CA ILE A 101 -4.03 -10.98 -3.80
C ILE A 101 -3.42 -12.37 -4.00
N ALA A 102 -4.17 -13.33 -4.54
CA ALA A 102 -3.66 -14.68 -4.80
C ALA A 102 -2.53 -14.68 -5.84
N ALA A 103 -2.64 -13.89 -6.91
CA ALA A 103 -1.60 -13.74 -7.93
C ALA A 103 -0.35 -13.05 -7.36
N GLY A 104 -0.51 -12.01 -6.55
CA GLY A 104 0.59 -11.35 -5.85
C GLY A 104 1.32 -12.30 -4.89
N ALA A 105 0.56 -13.05 -4.08
CA ALA A 105 1.11 -14.07 -3.19
C ALA A 105 1.83 -15.18 -3.96
N ALA A 106 1.25 -15.65 -5.07
CA ALA A 106 1.85 -16.65 -5.95
C ALA A 106 3.14 -16.14 -6.60
N THR A 107 3.19 -14.87 -7.00
CA THR A 107 4.39 -14.27 -7.60
C THR A 107 5.53 -14.17 -6.58
N VAL A 108 5.24 -13.72 -5.35
CA VAL A 108 6.24 -13.68 -4.28
C VAL A 108 6.74 -15.09 -3.96
N LEU A 109 5.83 -16.08 -3.90
CA LEU A 109 6.19 -17.47 -3.68
C LEU A 109 7.04 -18.03 -4.82
N ALA A 110 6.69 -17.73 -6.07
CA ALA A 110 7.42 -18.17 -7.26
C ALA A 110 8.83 -17.57 -7.32
N VAL A 111 9.00 -16.28 -7.01
CA VAL A 111 10.31 -15.61 -6.96
C VAL A 111 11.19 -16.19 -5.85
N ARG A 112 10.60 -16.51 -4.69
CA ARG A 112 11.32 -17.17 -3.59
C ARG A 112 11.77 -18.58 -3.97
N LEU A 113 10.92 -19.35 -4.65
CA LEU A 113 11.23 -20.70 -5.12
C LEU A 113 12.21 -20.71 -6.30
N ALA A 114 12.22 -19.64 -7.11
CA ALA A 114 13.17 -19.44 -8.21
C ALA A 114 14.59 -19.08 -7.74
N GLY A 115 14.84 -18.99 -6.42
CA GLY A 115 16.20 -18.89 -5.89
C GLY A 115 16.84 -17.50 -5.95
N PHE A 116 16.06 -16.42 -6.10
CA PHE A 116 16.55 -15.04 -5.99
C PHE A 116 16.68 -14.59 -4.52
N GLY A 117 17.33 -15.41 -3.70
CA GLY A 117 17.59 -15.15 -2.29
C GLY A 117 18.99 -15.62 -1.91
N GLY A 118 19.99 -14.85 -2.33
CA GLY A 118 21.30 -14.75 -1.69
C GLY A 118 21.44 -13.36 -1.09
#